data_AF-A0A7S3G0K7-F1
#
_entry.id   AF-A0A7S3G0K7-F1
#
_cell.length_a   1.000
_cell.length_b   1.000
_cell.length_c   1.000
_cell.angle_alpha   90.00
_cell.angle_beta   90.00
_cell.angle_gamma   90.00
#
_symmetry.space_group_name_H-M   'P 1'
#
loop_
_entity.id
_entity.type
_entity.pdbx_description
1 polymer ?
#
loop_
_entity_poly.entity_id
_entity_poly.type
_entity_poly.pdbx_seq_one_letter_code
_entity_poly.pdbx_strand_id
1 'polypeptide(L)'
;THTHPYLSVFSLINSHCVQMGRHKHALEHARSALELLLADRENQVVAAPKELAGDEDEKTSLLAVCYHNMAVEQEYLRMYHPAIESYRQSYEIASRDLGPDHPTTLALQDSGEEAIQKIEELIAKAEAKKASEEGKGKGSPAARKTSGKSKSATKGRR
;
A
#
# COMPACT_ATOMS: atom_id res chain seq x y z
N THR A 1 -7.94 25.08 22.50
CA THR A 1 -6.85 24.33 21.86
C THR A 1 -6.81 22.93 22.46
N HIS A 2 -7.76 22.08 22.07
CA HIS A 2 -7.73 20.67 22.45
C HIS A 2 -6.69 19.99 21.57
N THR A 3 -5.46 19.84 22.07
CA THR A 3 -4.52 18.87 21.49
C THR A 3 -5.04 17.51 21.86
N HIS A 4 -5.80 16.92 20.95
CA HIS A 4 -6.49 15.64 21.10
C HIS A 4 -5.46 14.54 21.42
N PRO A 5 -5.47 13.98 22.65
CA PRO A 5 -4.44 13.04 23.10
C PRO A 5 -4.39 11.76 22.25
N TYR A 6 -5.43 11.44 21.50
CA TYR A 6 -5.54 10.21 20.71
C TYR A 6 -4.84 10.26 19.36
N LEU A 7 -4.88 11.41 18.67
CA LEU A 7 -4.03 11.67 17.51
C LEU A 7 -2.55 11.56 17.92
N SER A 8 -2.22 12.03 19.13
CA SER A 8 -0.89 11.86 19.71
C SER A 8 -0.54 10.39 19.92
N VAL A 9 -1.36 9.59 20.60
CA VAL A 9 -1.01 8.19 20.92
C VAL A 9 -0.92 7.34 19.64
N PHE A 10 -1.85 7.50 18.70
CA PHE A 10 -1.84 6.74 17.45
C PHE A 10 -0.73 7.19 16.49
N SER A 11 -0.50 8.51 16.38
CA SER A 11 0.63 9.05 15.64
C SER A 11 1.97 8.68 16.28
N LEU A 12 2.03 8.53 17.60
CA LEU A 12 3.24 8.11 18.33
C LEU A 12 3.55 6.64 18.06
N ILE A 13 2.54 5.76 18.07
CA ILE A 13 2.69 4.33 17.75
C ILE A 13 3.14 4.16 16.30
N ASN A 14 2.53 4.90 15.36
CA ASN A 14 2.89 4.81 13.97
C ASN A 14 4.28 5.40 13.71
N SER A 15 4.57 6.60 14.24
CA SER A 15 5.89 7.23 14.15
C SER A 15 7.01 6.37 14.74
N HIS A 16 6.77 5.66 15.85
CA HIS A 16 7.76 4.77 16.44
C HIS A 16 8.02 3.51 15.60
N CYS A 17 6.97 2.91 15.01
CA CYS A 17 7.13 1.75 14.14
C CYS A 17 7.81 2.10 12.80
N VAL A 18 7.54 3.30 12.26
CA VAL A 18 8.23 3.87 11.09
C VAL A 18 9.71 4.12 11.39
N GLN A 19 10.03 4.73 12.54
CA GLN A 19 11.43 4.97 12.97
C GLN A 19 12.23 3.67 13.14
N MET A 20 11.56 2.57 13.50
CA MET A 20 12.19 1.26 13.68
C MET A 20 12.32 0.46 12.37
N GLY A 21 11.91 1.02 11.23
CA GLY A 21 11.97 0.37 9.91
C GLY A 21 11.08 -0.88 9.78
N ARG A 22 10.14 -1.08 10.71
CA ARG A 22 9.23 -2.24 10.73
C ARG A 22 7.87 -1.89 10.13
N HIS A 23 7.89 -1.43 8.88
CA HIS A 23 6.69 -1.03 8.12
C HIS A 23 5.60 -2.11 8.09
N LYS A 24 5.96 -3.40 8.07
CA LYS A 24 4.99 -4.51 8.13
C LYS A 24 4.20 -4.54 9.44
N HIS A 25 4.86 -4.30 10.57
CA HIS A 25 4.18 -4.28 11.87
C HIS A 25 3.38 -2.98 12.03
N ALA A 26 3.90 -1.85 11.51
CA ALA A 26 3.16 -0.59 11.47
C ALA A 26 1.82 -0.76 10.72
N LEU A 27 1.86 -1.45 9.57
CA LEU A 27 0.68 -1.77 8.78
C LEU A 27 -0.34 -2.63 9.55
N GLU A 28 0.13 -3.67 10.24
CA GLU A 28 -0.74 -4.52 11.06
C GLU A 28 -1.40 -3.74 12.20
N HIS A 29 -0.63 -2.89 12.90
CA HIS A 29 -1.17 -2.01 13.94
C HIS A 29 -2.19 -1.02 13.40
N ALA A 30 -1.93 -0.43 12.23
CA ALA A 30 -2.86 0.48 11.58
C ALA A 30 -4.17 -0.23 11.18
N ARG A 31 -4.06 -1.45 10.66
CA ARG A 31 -5.22 -2.28 10.32
C ARG A 31 -6.03 -2.70 11.54
N SER A 32 -5.39 -3.15 12.62
CA SER A 32 -6.11 -3.51 13.85
C SER A 32 -6.84 -2.31 14.46
N ALA A 33 -6.24 -1.12 14.41
CA ALA A 33 -6.91 0.09 14.86
C ALA A 33 -8.12 0.46 13.98
N LEU A 34 -8.03 0.28 12.66
CA LEU A 34 -9.18 0.43 11.76
C LEU A 34 -10.30 -0.54 12.11
N GLU A 35 -9.99 -1.83 12.30
CA GLU A 35 -10.99 -2.84 12.66
C GLU A 35 -11.69 -2.49 13.98
N LEU A 36 -10.97 -1.98 14.98
CA LEU A 36 -11.54 -1.53 16.24
C LEU A 36 -12.46 -0.31 16.08
N LEU A 37 -12.04 0.69 15.28
CA LEU A 37 -12.85 1.89 15.02
C LEU A 37 -14.12 1.57 14.22
N LEU A 38 -14.01 0.67 13.23
CA LEU A 38 -15.17 0.21 12.46
C LEU A 38 -16.12 -0.61 13.31
N ALA A 39 -15.59 -1.47 14.19
CA ALA A 39 -16.40 -2.23 15.13
C ALA A 39 -17.13 -1.32 16.14
N ASP A 40 -16.51 -0.24 16.63
CA ASP A 40 -17.17 0.77 17.47
C ASP A 40 -18.31 1.48 16.72
N ARG A 41 -18.10 1.79 15.43
CA ARG A 41 -19.10 2.43 14.57
C ARG A 41 -20.31 1.54 14.30
N GLU A 42 -20.11 0.24 14.04
CA GLU A 42 -21.19 -0.71 13.79
C GLU A 42 -21.87 -1.21 15.07
N ASN A 43 -21.13 -1.29 16.17
CA ASN A 43 -21.57 -1.94 17.39
C ASN A 43 -21.06 -1.14 18.58
N GLN A 44 -21.97 -0.56 19.37
CA GLN A 44 -21.66 0.02 20.70
C GLN A 44 -21.22 -1.05 21.74
N VAL A 45 -20.62 -2.17 21.31
CA VAL A 45 -20.45 -3.42 22.06
C VAL A 45 -19.00 -3.68 22.41
N VAL A 46 -18.03 -3.08 21.71
CA VAL A 46 -16.64 -3.18 22.13
C VAL A 46 -16.41 -2.18 23.26
N ALA A 47 -16.04 -2.70 24.42
CA ALA A 47 -15.33 -1.96 25.44
C ALA A 47 -13.95 -1.55 24.90
N ALA A 48 -13.93 -0.72 23.86
CA ALA A 48 -12.82 0.19 23.66
C ALA A 48 -12.67 0.97 24.99
N PRO A 49 -11.44 1.34 25.38
CA PRO A 49 -11.24 2.14 26.58
C PRO A 49 -12.28 3.26 26.59
N LYS A 50 -12.98 3.44 27.72
CA LYS A 50 -14.11 4.36 27.95
C LYS A 50 -13.80 5.85 27.66
N GLU A 51 -12.63 6.09 27.09
CA GLU A 51 -11.96 7.31 26.67
C GLU A 51 -12.17 7.59 25.16
N LEU A 52 -12.75 6.67 24.37
CA LEU A 52 -13.16 6.89 22.97
C LEU A 52 -14.44 7.74 22.80
N ALA A 53 -14.80 8.50 23.83
CA ALA A 53 -15.95 9.40 23.83
C ALA A 53 -15.58 10.75 23.20
N GLY A 54 -15.13 10.71 21.95
CA GLY A 54 -15.07 11.90 21.08
C GLY A 54 -16.39 12.07 20.34
N ASP A 55 -16.67 13.29 19.87
CA ASP A 55 -17.80 13.54 18.97
C ASP A 55 -17.70 12.61 17.73
N GLU A 56 -18.82 12.29 17.09
CA GLU A 56 -18.83 11.39 15.92
C GLU A 56 -17.94 11.92 14.77
N ASP A 57 -17.77 13.24 14.68
CA ASP A 57 -16.83 13.92 13.78
C ASP A 57 -15.36 13.63 14.14
N GLU A 58 -15.04 13.51 15.43
CA GLU A 58 -13.70 13.16 15.91
C GLU A 58 -13.37 11.71 15.58
N LYS A 59 -14.31 10.79 15.80
CA LYS A 59 -14.14 9.37 15.42
C LYS A 59 -13.96 9.21 13.91
N THR A 60 -14.74 9.95 13.14
CA THR A 60 -14.63 9.99 11.68
C THR A 60 -13.27 10.52 11.24
N SER A 61 -12.80 11.61 11.85
CA SER A 61 -11.47 12.16 11.58
C SER A 61 -10.36 11.16 11.88
N LEU A 62 -10.46 10.46 13.00
CA LEU A 62 -9.52 9.39 13.38
C LEU A 62 -9.55 8.24 12.37
N LEU A 63 -10.73 7.81 11.94
CA LEU A 63 -10.89 6.74 10.95
C LEU A 63 -10.22 7.12 9.62
N ALA A 64 -10.44 8.35 9.14
CA ALA A 64 -9.83 8.84 7.91
C ALA A 64 -8.29 8.91 8.01
N VAL A 65 -7.75 9.39 9.13
CA VAL A 65 -6.30 9.42 9.39
C VAL A 65 -5.70 8.00 9.46
N CYS A 66 -6.42 7.03 10.03
CA CYS A 66 -5.98 5.64 10.05
C CYS A 66 -5.85 5.04 8.65
N TYR A 67 -6.82 5.27 7.77
CA TYR A 67 -6.74 4.85 6.36
C TYR A 67 -5.59 5.51 5.62
N HIS A 68 -5.35 6.81 5.86
CA HIS A 68 -4.22 7.53 5.27
C HIS A 68 -2.89 6.92 5.71
N ASN A 69 -2.71 6.69 7.00
CA ASN A 69 -1.49 6.08 7.53
C ASN A 69 -1.27 4.66 6.99
N MET A 70 -2.34 3.88 6.84
CA MET A 70 -2.28 2.56 6.20
C MET A 70 -1.80 2.66 4.75
N ALA A 71 -2.26 3.67 4.01
CA ALA A 71 -1.85 3.92 2.63
C ALA A 71 -0.35 4.28 2.53
N VAL A 72 0.14 5.14 3.43
CA VAL A 72 1.56 5.48 3.53
C VAL A 72 2.42 4.25 3.77
N GLU A 73 2.05 3.38 4.73
CA GLU A 73 2.82 2.15 4.98
C GLU A 73 2.77 1.17 3.80
N GLN A 74 1.63 1.08 3.09
CA GLN A 74 1.51 0.28 1.87
C GLN A 74 2.40 0.82 0.75
N GLU A 75 2.51 2.14 0.61
CA GLU A 75 3.44 2.79 -0.33
C GLU A 75 4.89 2.40 -0.02
N TYR A 76 5.30 2.46 1.25
CA TYR A 76 6.63 2.01 1.70
C TYR A 76 6.89 0.53 1.41
N LEU A 77 5.87 -0.32 1.55
CA LEU A 77 5.95 -1.75 1.25
C LEU A 77 5.83 -2.07 -0.26
N ARG A 78 5.74 -1.04 -1.13
CA ARG A 78 5.54 -1.16 -2.58
C ARG A 78 4.23 -1.85 -2.97
N MET A 79 3.25 -1.82 -2.08
CA MET A 79 1.89 -2.32 -2.31
C MET A 79 1.05 -1.21 -2.94
N TYR A 80 1.40 -0.85 -4.17
CA TYR A 80 0.89 0.34 -4.85
C TYR A 80 -0.63 0.33 -5.10
N HIS A 81 -1.21 -0.79 -5.55
CA HIS A 81 -2.66 -0.87 -5.78
C HIS A 81 -3.46 -0.71 -4.47
N PRO A 82 -3.16 -1.47 -3.39
CA PRO A 82 -3.80 -1.25 -2.10
C PRO A 82 -3.62 0.17 -1.53
N ALA A 83 -2.45 0.77 -1.75
CA ALA A 83 -2.16 2.13 -1.25
C ALA A 83 -3.13 3.16 -1.86
N ILE A 84 -3.35 3.10 -3.17
CA ILE A 84 -4.28 4.00 -3.87
C ILE A 84 -5.71 3.83 -3.33
N GLU A 85 -6.16 2.59 -3.14
CA GLU A 85 -7.49 2.32 -2.58
C GLU A 85 -7.64 2.89 -1.17
N SER A 86 -6.61 2.73 -0.33
CA SER A 86 -6.60 3.22 1.05
C SER A 86 -6.60 4.75 1.12
N TYR A 87 -5.84 5.43 0.25
CA TYR A 87 -5.89 6.90 0.13
C TYR A 87 -7.29 7.38 -0.28
N ARG A 88 -7.92 6.72 -1.27
CA ARG A 88 -9.28 7.08 -1.70
C ARG A 88 -10.32 6.88 -0.60
N GLN A 89 -10.24 5.77 0.14
CA GLN A 89 -11.12 5.51 1.27
C GLN A 89 -10.98 6.57 2.38
N SER A 90 -9.75 7.03 2.66
CA SER A 90 -9.53 8.09 3.65
C SER A 90 -10.26 9.40 3.29
N TYR A 91 -10.20 9.81 2.02
CA TYR A 91 -10.88 10.99 1.52
C TYR A 91 -12.40 10.80 1.46
N GLU A 92 -12.88 9.65 0.99
CA GLU A 92 -14.31 9.38 0.86
C GLU A 92 -15.03 9.43 2.22
N ILE A 93 -14.42 8.83 3.25
CA ILE A 93 -14.96 8.86 4.62
C ILE A 93 -14.96 10.29 5.16
N ALA A 94 -13.85 11.02 5.03
CA ALA A 94 -13.75 12.41 5.50
C ALA A 94 -14.75 13.32 4.76
N SER A 95 -14.85 13.20 3.44
CA SER A 95 -15.76 14.02 2.64
C SER A 95 -17.23 13.71 2.90
N ARG A 96 -17.59 12.46 3.17
CA ARG A 96 -18.98 12.07 3.42
C ARG A 96 -19.46 12.52 4.80
N ASP A 97 -18.61 12.33 5.81
CA ASP A 97 -19.02 12.45 7.21
C ASP A 97 -18.63 13.83 7.81
N LEU A 98 -17.49 14.43 7.42
CA LEU A 98 -17.06 15.79 7.85
C LEU A 98 -17.42 16.89 6.86
N GLY A 99 -17.64 16.52 5.60
CA GLY A 99 -17.87 17.44 4.49
C GLY A 99 -16.59 17.81 3.72
N PRO A 100 -16.76 18.31 2.48
CA PRO A 100 -15.64 18.62 1.58
C PRO A 100 -14.83 19.85 2.01
N ASP A 101 -15.44 20.81 2.71
CA ASP A 101 -14.78 22.05 3.15
C ASP A 101 -14.04 21.90 4.50
N HIS A 102 -14.10 20.72 5.12
CA HIS A 102 -13.45 20.50 6.41
C HIS A 102 -11.91 20.47 6.23
N PRO A 103 -11.12 21.13 7.11
CA PRO A 103 -9.67 21.20 6.97
C PRO A 103 -8.99 19.83 6.90
N THR A 104 -9.51 18.83 7.62
CA THR A 104 -9.02 17.44 7.55
C THR A 104 -9.25 16.82 6.16
N THR A 105 -10.42 17.05 5.56
CA THR A 105 -10.77 16.49 4.24
C THR A 105 -9.87 17.07 3.15
N LEU A 106 -9.65 18.39 3.18
CA LEU A 106 -8.75 19.07 2.25
C LEU A 106 -7.30 18.58 2.39
N ALA A 107 -6.80 18.46 3.62
CA ALA A 107 -5.45 17.95 3.87
C ALA A 107 -5.27 16.51 3.37
N LEU A 108 -6.28 15.64 3.56
CA LEU A 108 -6.28 14.27 3.06
C LEU A 108 -6.38 14.19 1.54
N GLN A 109 -7.12 15.11 0.92
CA GLN A 109 -7.22 15.22 -0.53
C GLN A 109 -5.87 15.59 -1.14
N ASP A 110 -5.28 16.70 -0.70
CA ASP A 110 -4.02 17.22 -1.25
C ASP A 110 -2.90 16.19 -1.11
N SER A 111 -2.74 15.63 0.10
CA SER A 111 -1.71 14.63 0.36
C SER A 111 -1.97 13.30 -0.35
N GLY A 112 -3.22 12.87 -0.46
CA GLY A 112 -3.61 11.65 -1.15
C GLY A 112 -3.42 11.73 -2.66
N GLU A 113 -3.81 12.85 -3.28
CA GLU A 113 -3.62 13.08 -4.72
C GLU A 113 -2.14 13.11 -5.10
N GLU A 114 -1.31 13.81 -4.31
CA GLU A 114 0.14 13.85 -4.54
C GLU A 114 0.77 12.44 -4.42
N ALA A 115 0.36 11.66 -3.42
CA ALA A 115 0.85 10.30 -3.24
C ALA A 115 0.40 9.36 -4.37
N ILE A 116 -0.87 9.43 -4.79
CA ILE A 116 -1.41 8.61 -5.88
C ILE A 116 -0.66 8.90 -7.19
N GLN A 117 -0.43 10.17 -7.53
CA GLN A 117 0.34 10.54 -8.72
C GLN A 117 1.75 9.94 -8.69
N LYS A 118 2.45 10.04 -7.55
CA LYS A 118 3.78 9.42 -7.38
C LYS A 118 3.73 7.91 -7.55
N ILE A 119 2.72 7.25 -7.00
CA ILE A 119 2.55 5.79 -7.10
C ILE A 119 2.29 5.37 -8.55
N GLU A 120 1.43 6.08 -9.28
CA GLU A 120 1.16 5.82 -10.69
C GLU A 120 2.43 5.96 -11.55
N GLU A 121 3.25 6.99 -11.28
CA GLU A 121 4.56 7.12 -11.93
C GLU A 121 5.49 5.93 -11.62
N LEU A 122 5.50 5.45 -10.38
CA LEU A 122 6.33 4.31 -9.97
C LEU A 122 5.88 3.01 -10.66
N ILE A 123 4.57 2.81 -10.81
CA ILE A 123 4.00 1.69 -11.57
C ILE A 123 4.45 1.79 -13.04
N ALA A 124 4.27 2.94 -13.68
CA ALA A 124 4.66 3.14 -15.08
C ALA A 124 6.17 2.92 -15.30
N LYS A 125 7.02 3.42 -14.40
CA LYS A 125 8.48 3.20 -14.43
C LYS A 125 8.84 1.72 -14.25
N ALA A 126 8.11 0.98 -13.40
CA ALA A 126 8.32 -0.45 -13.21
C ALA A 126 7.92 -1.27 -14.44
N GLU A 127 6.81 -0.91 -15.09
CA GLU A 127 6.36 -1.54 -16.33
C GLU A 127 7.33 -1.28 -17.49
N ALA A 128 7.82 -0.05 -17.64
CA ALA A 128 8.82 0.31 -18.65
C ALA A 128 10.14 -0.47 -18.47
N LYS A 129 10.57 -0.70 -17.21
CA LYS A 129 11.75 -1.55 -16.93
C LYS A 129 11.52 -3.01 -17.32
N LYS A 130 10.37 -3.59 -16.98
CA LYS A 130 10.03 -4.99 -17.35
C LYS A 130 10.04 -5.20 -18.87
N ALA A 131 9.47 -4.27 -19.63
CA ALA A 131 9.47 -4.33 -21.10
C ALA A 131 10.90 -4.28 -21.70
N SER A 132 11.82 -3.55 -21.05
CA SER A 132 13.22 -3.45 -21.50
C SER A 132 14.07 -4.70 -21.18
N GLU A 133 13.74 -5.44 -20.12
CA GLU A 133 14.43 -6.68 -19.74
C GLU A 133 13.97 -7.89 -20.58
N GLU A 134 12.68 -7.97 -20.91
CA GLU A 134 12.13 -9.05 -21.76
C GLU A 134 12.63 -8.99 -23.22
N GLY A 135 13.04 -7.82 -23.71
CA GLY A 135 13.63 -7.64 -25.04
C GLY A 135 15.07 -8.17 -25.20
N LYS A 136 15.79 -8.47 -24.11
CA LYS A 136 17.20 -8.87 -24.15
C LYS A 136 17.44 -10.40 -24.16
N GLY A 137 16.37 -11.20 -24.06
CA GLY A 137 16.45 -12.66 -23.90
C GLY A 137 16.28 -13.53 -25.16
N LYS A 138 16.04 -12.95 -26.35
CA LYS A 138 15.84 -13.72 -27.60
C LYS A 138 16.78 -13.25 -28.71
N GLY A 139 18.06 -13.61 -28.60
CA GLY A 139 19.07 -13.23 -29.59
C GLY A 139 20.26 -14.17 -29.66
N SER A 140 20.07 -15.40 -30.12
CA SER A 140 21.04 -16.08 -30.99
C SER A 140 20.43 -17.34 -31.65
N PRO A 141 20.24 -17.35 -32.97
CA PRO A 141 20.00 -18.57 -33.73
C PRO A 141 21.36 -19.18 -34.11
N ALA A 142 21.78 -20.25 -33.45
CA ALA A 142 22.94 -21.02 -33.88
C ALA A 142 22.58 -21.87 -35.10
N ALA A 143 22.65 -21.26 -36.28
CA ALA A 143 22.59 -21.95 -37.57
C ALA A 143 23.83 -22.83 -37.75
N ARG A 144 23.70 -24.15 -37.52
CA ARG A 144 24.73 -25.13 -37.91
C ARG A 144 24.36 -25.73 -39.26
N LYS A 145 24.93 -25.17 -40.33
CA LYS A 145 24.87 -25.74 -41.68
C LYS A 145 25.68 -27.04 -41.77
N THR A 146 25.21 -27.85 -42.70
CA THR A 146 25.47 -29.26 -43.03
C THR A 146 26.80 -29.54 -43.72
N SER A 147 27.38 -30.71 -43.48
CA SER A 147 28.09 -31.59 -44.45
C SER A 147 28.52 -32.86 -43.68
N GLY A 148 28.18 -34.10 -44.02
CA GLY A 148 28.19 -34.72 -45.35
C GLY A 148 29.50 -35.50 -45.55
N LYS A 149 29.65 -36.71 -44.95
CA LYS A 149 30.53 -37.76 -45.50
C LYS A 149 30.21 -39.14 -44.92
N SER A 150 29.71 -40.00 -45.80
CA SER A 150 29.60 -41.45 -45.74
C SER A 150 30.95 -42.16 -45.51
N LYS A 151 30.94 -43.31 -44.81
CA LYS A 151 31.61 -44.62 -45.09
C LYS A 151 31.48 -45.52 -43.84
N SER A 152 30.73 -46.62 -43.89
CA SER A 152 31.20 -48.00 -44.16
C SER A 152 32.20 -48.54 -43.12
N ALA A 153 31.78 -49.51 -42.30
CA ALA A 153 32.47 -50.81 -42.08
C ALA A 153 31.93 -51.56 -40.84
N THR A 154 31.21 -52.65 -41.12
CA THR A 154 31.29 -54.01 -40.59
C THR A 154 32.11 -54.35 -39.32
N LYS A 155 31.59 -55.39 -38.61
CA LYS A 155 32.26 -56.39 -37.73
C LYS A 155 32.12 -56.05 -36.23
N GLY A 156 31.59 -56.87 -35.33
CA GLY A 156 31.35 -58.31 -35.29
C GLY A 156 32.01 -58.91 -34.03
N ARG A 157 31.31 -59.84 -33.37
CA ARG A 157 31.63 -60.65 -32.16
C ARG A 157 31.34 -59.98 -30.80
N ARG A 158 30.44 -60.55 -29.97
CA ARG A 158 30.53 -61.83 -29.22
C ARG A 158 31.70 -61.86 -28.26
#